data_AF-A0A3M5MAP3-F1
#
_entry.id   AF-A0A3M5MAP3-F1
#
_cell.length_a   1.000
_cell.length_b   1.000
_cell.length_c   1.000
_cell.angle_alpha   90.00
_cell.angle_beta   90.00
_cell.angle_gamma   90.00
#
_symmetry.space_group_name_H-M   'P 1'
#
loop_
_entity.id
_entity.type
_entity.pdbx_description
1 polymer ?
#
loop_
_entity_poly.entity_id
_entity_poly.type
_entity_poly.pdbx_seq_one_letter_code
_entity_poly.pdbx_strand_id
1 'polypeptide(L)'
;ETPKHLQLHLIVDNYATHKHPKVKAWLEKHKRFHMHFTPTSSSWMNMVERFFRDITVYLRDGSFSSIRELESSITTFLALRNAQPTRYVWNA
;
A
#
# COMPACT_ATOMS: atom_id res chain seq x y z
N GLU A 1 -15.26 -1.63 5.34
CA GLU A 1 -14.93 -0.49 6.23
C GLU A 1 -14.40 -1.01 7.56
N THR A 2 -13.56 -0.24 8.25
CA THR A 2 -13.06 -0.59 9.60
C THR A 2 -13.96 0.04 10.69
N PRO A 3 -14.20 -0.64 11.83
CA PRO A 3 -15.07 -0.13 12.90
C PRO A 3 -14.68 1.27 13.40
N LYS A 4 -15.64 2.20 13.47
CA LYS A 4 -15.41 3.64 13.73
C LYS A 4 -14.69 3.95 15.05
N HIS A 5 -14.85 3.09 16.06
CA HIS A 5 -14.25 3.29 17.39
C HIS A 5 -12.77 2.85 17.46
N LEU A 6 -12.26 2.12 16.46
CA LEU A 6 -10.87 1.66 16.45
C LEU A 6 -9.93 2.71 15.88
N GLN A 7 -8.74 2.84 16.46
CA GLN A 7 -7.67 3.66 15.88
C GLN A 7 -7.06 2.95 14.66
N LEU A 8 -6.65 3.73 13.65
CA LEU A 8 -5.98 3.24 12.45
C LEU A 8 -4.51 3.65 12.50
N HIS A 9 -3.62 2.66 12.58
CA HIS A 9 -2.18 2.87 12.57
C HIS A 9 -1.65 2.52 11.17
N LEU A 10 -1.11 3.52 10.48
CA LEU A 10 -0.63 3.42 9.11
C LEU A 10 0.89 3.43 9.15
N ILE A 11 1.52 2.34 8.70
CA ILE A 11 2.97 2.27 8.50
C ILE A 11 3.23 2.58 7.03
N VAL A 12 3.92 3.67 6.76
CA VAL A 12 4.17 4.16 5.39
C VAL A 12 5.64 4.54 5.20
N ASP A 13 6.08 4.64 3.95
CA ASP A 13 7.41 5.16 3.63
C ASP A 13 7.54 6.64 3.97
N ASN A 14 8.76 7.17 3.92
CA ASN A 14 9.04 8.54 4.31
C ASN A 14 8.83 9.57 3.17
N TYR A 15 8.09 9.21 2.11
CA TYR A 15 7.94 10.00 0.89
C TYR A 15 7.33 11.39 1.13
N ALA A 16 7.75 12.37 0.34
CA ALA A 16 7.45 13.78 0.57
C ALA A 16 5.95 14.11 0.50
N THR A 17 5.18 13.40 -0.33
CA THR A 17 3.74 13.64 -0.47
C THR A 17 2.98 13.38 0.83
N HIS A 18 3.41 12.41 1.65
CA HIS A 18 2.81 12.15 2.96
C HIS A 18 2.99 13.31 3.95
N LYS A 19 3.99 14.17 3.71
CA LYS A 19 4.31 15.32 4.56
C LYS A 19 3.76 16.64 4.00
N HIS A 20 3.06 16.61 2.86
CA HIS A 20 2.50 17.78 2.22
C HIS A 20 1.50 18.50 3.15
N PRO A 21 1.45 19.84 3.19
CA PRO A 21 0.58 20.59 4.10
C PRO A 21 -0.91 20.20 4.03
N LYS A 22 -1.43 19.94 2.82
CA LYS A 22 -2.82 19.47 2.64
C LYS A 22 -3.08 18.12 3.32
N VAL A 23 -2.11 17.20 3.29
CA VAL A 23 -2.21 15.89 3.93
C VAL A 23 -2.16 16.05 5.45
N LYS A 24 -1.24 16.87 5.96
CA LYS A 24 -1.15 17.18 7.40
C LYS A 24 -2.45 17.80 7.93
N ALA A 25 -2.98 18.81 7.24
CA ALA A 25 -4.24 19.46 7.61
C ALA A 25 -5.43 18.50 7.58
N TRP A 26 -5.43 17.52 6.68
CA TRP A 26 -6.44 16.46 6.68
C TRP A 26 -6.28 15.53 7.88
N LEU A 27 -5.07 15.03 8.16
CA LEU A 27 -4.79 14.15 9.31
C LEU A 27 -5.12 14.83 10.64
N GLU A 28 -4.88 16.14 10.76
CA GLU A 28 -5.26 16.91 11.94
C GLU A 28 -6.76 16.90 12.23
N LYS A 29 -7.59 16.87 11.19
CA LYS A 29 -9.06 16.77 11.31
C LYS A 29 -9.55 15.34 11.53
N HIS A 30 -8.72 14.33 11.23
CA HIS A 30 -9.06 12.92 11.26
C HIS A 30 -8.20 12.16 12.27
N LYS A 31 -8.38 12.47 13.56
CA LYS A 31 -7.58 11.95 14.69
C LYS A 31 -7.54 10.42 14.85
N ARG A 32 -8.41 9.70 14.13
CA ARG A 32 -8.42 8.25 14.06
C ARG A 32 -7.22 7.67 13.30
N PHE A 33 -6.58 8.45 12.44
CA PHE A 33 -5.45 8.03 11.61
C PHE A 33 -4.12 8.45 12.26
N HIS A 34 -3.28 7.47 12.59
CA HIS A 34 -1.95 7.64 13.17
C HIS A 34 -0.89 7.19 12.17
N MET A 35 -0.06 8.12 11.72
CA MET A 35 0.99 7.85 10.73
C MET A 35 2.30 7.45 11.42
N HIS A 36 2.89 6.34 10.99
CA HIS A 36 4.20 5.85 11.40
C HIS A 36 5.08 5.75 10.16
N PHE A 37 6.16 6.53 10.11
CA PHE A 37 7.04 6.58 8.95
C PHE A 37 8.22 5.62 9.13
N THR A 38 8.53 4.82 8.12
CA THR A 38 9.77 4.03 8.14
C THR A 38 10.99 4.95 8.15
N PRO A 39 12.09 4.61 8.86
CA PRO A 39 13.31 5.39 8.82
C PRO A 39 13.88 5.49 7.41
N THR A 40 14.66 6.53 7.16
CA THR A 40 15.40 6.69 5.91
C THR A 40 16.30 5.47 5.68
N SER A 41 16.40 5.04 4.43
CA SER A 41 17.19 3.88 4.01
C SER A 41 16.74 2.54 4.61
N SER A 42 15.51 2.43 5.11
CA SER A 42 14.93 1.19 5.68
C SER A 42 13.82 0.59 4.81
N SER A 43 14.08 0.40 3.51
CA SER A 43 13.11 -0.16 2.55
C SER A 43 12.59 -1.55 2.94
N TRP A 44 13.42 -2.35 3.62
CA TRP A 44 13.04 -3.68 4.12
C TRP A 44 11.81 -3.65 5.06
N MET A 45 11.56 -2.52 5.73
CA MET A 45 10.42 -2.35 6.63
C MET A 45 9.15 -1.87 5.90
N ASN A 46 9.29 -1.40 4.65
CA ASN A 46 8.19 -0.93 3.82
C ASN A 46 7.46 -2.10 3.15
N MET A 47 6.50 -2.71 3.85
CA MET A 47 5.79 -3.90 3.34
C MET A 47 5.00 -3.66 2.04
N VAL A 48 4.65 -2.42 1.71
CA VAL A 48 3.96 -2.12 0.43
C VAL A 48 4.87 -2.39 -0.78
N GLU A 49 6.19 -2.25 -0.63
CA GLU A 49 7.14 -2.58 -1.70
C GLU A 49 7.16 -4.09 -1.99
N ARG A 50 6.92 -4.94 -0.98
CA ARG A 50 6.74 -6.38 -1.21
C ARG A 50 5.48 -6.66 -2.02
N PHE A 51 4.39 -5.94 -1.74
CA PHE A 51 3.18 -6.01 -2.55
C PHE A 51 3.43 -5.56 -4.00
N PHE A 52 4.17 -4.46 -4.20
CA PHE A 52 4.56 -4.00 -5.54
C PHE A 52 5.46 -4.98 -6.28
N ARG A 53 6.35 -5.68 -5.58
CA ARG A 53 7.12 -6.78 -6.18
C ARG A 53 6.18 -7.90 -6.65
N ASP A 54 5.24 -8.33 -5.81
CA ASP A 54 4.34 -9.45 -6.14
C ASP A 54 3.47 -9.14 -7.37
N ILE A 55 2.92 -7.92 -7.46
CA ILE A 55 2.17 -7.49 -8.67
C ILE A 55 3.09 -7.33 -9.89
N THR A 56 4.34 -6.86 -9.70
CA THR A 56 5.32 -6.78 -10.79
C THR A 56 5.61 -8.16 -11.36
N VAL A 57 5.75 -9.19 -10.52
CA VAL A 57 5.95 -10.57 -10.98
C VAL A 57 4.73 -11.06 -11.76
N TYR A 58 3.51 -10.78 -11.30
CA TYR A 58 2.28 -11.15 -12.01
C TYR A 58 2.15 -10.49 -13.38
N LEU A 59 2.54 -9.22 -13.49
CA LEU A 59 2.39 -8.44 -14.73
C LEU A 59 3.56 -8.60 -15.72
N ARG A 60 4.73 -9.10 -15.26
CA ARG A 60 5.99 -9.09 -16.01
C ARG A 60 5.89 -9.76 -17.38
N ASP A 61 5.19 -10.88 -17.44
CA ASP A 61 5.08 -11.69 -18.66
C ASP A 61 3.82 -11.35 -19.47
N GLY A 62 3.03 -10.36 -19.01
CA GLY A 62 1.85 -9.87 -19.71
C GLY A 62 2.22 -8.88 -20.82
N SER A 63 1.52 -8.97 -21.95
CA SER A 63 1.54 -7.97 -23.02
C SER A 63 0.16 -7.34 -23.12
N PHE A 64 0.08 -6.01 -22.97
CA PHE A 64 -1.19 -5.28 -22.90
C PHE A 64 -1.32 -4.32 -24.08
N SER A 65 -2.47 -4.38 -24.76
CA SER A 65 -2.81 -3.53 -25.91
C SER A 65 -3.38 -2.17 -25.51
N SER A 66 -3.79 -2.00 -24.24
CA SER A 66 -4.36 -0.75 -23.73
C SER A 66 -4.20 -0.61 -22.21
N ILE A 67 -4.35 0.62 -21.70
CA ILE A 67 -4.37 0.90 -20.26
C ILE A 67 -5.52 0.14 -19.57
N ARG A 68 -6.69 0.07 -20.21
CA ARG A 68 -7.85 -0.65 -19.67
C ARG A 68 -7.56 -2.14 -19.45
N GLU A 69 -6.81 -2.75 -20.36
CA GLU A 69 -6.41 -4.15 -20.23
C GLU A 69 -5.45 -4.36 -19.06
N LEU A 70 -4.48 -3.45 -18.89
CA LEU A 70 -3.59 -3.45 -17.73
C LEU A 70 -4.35 -3.27 -16.42
N GLU A 71 -5.28 -2.33 -16.34
CA GLU A 71 -6.14 -2.10 -15.16
C GLU A 71 -6.98 -3.33 -14.82
N SER A 72 -7.52 -4.02 -15.84
CA SER A 72 -8.25 -5.26 -15.66
C SER A 72 -7.36 -6.37 -15.12
N SER A 73 -6.12 -6.47 -15.60
CA SER A 73 -5.14 -7.45 -15.10
C SER A 73 -4.76 -7.20 -13.65
N ILE A 74 -4.51 -5.94 -13.28
CA ILE A 74 -4.27 -5.51 -11.88
C ILE A 74 -5.47 -5.87 -11.00
N THR A 75 -6.70 -5.62 -11.46
CA THR A 75 -7.92 -5.96 -10.72
C THR A 75 -8.05 -7.47 -10.51
N THR A 76 -7.73 -8.27 -11.53
CA THR A 76 -7.69 -9.73 -11.43
C THR A 76 -6.66 -10.20 -10.41
N PHE A 77 -5.44 -9.64 -10.42
CA PHE A 77 -4.42 -9.92 -9.41
C PHE A 77 -4.93 -9.65 -7.99
N LEU A 78 -5.57 -8.48 -7.78
CA LEU A 78 -6.13 -8.11 -6.48
C LEU A 78 -7.21 -9.11 -6.03
N ALA A 79 -8.10 -9.53 -6.93
CA ALA A 79 -9.15 -10.49 -6.63
C ALA A 79 -8.59 -11.87 -6.24
N LEU A 80 -7.63 -12.39 -7.02
CA LEU A 80 -6.96 -13.65 -6.74
C LEU A 80 -6.22 -13.62 -5.39
N ARG A 81 -5.49 -12.54 -5.11
CA ARG A 81 -4.78 -12.35 -3.85
C ARG A 81 -5.73 -12.23 -2.66
N ASN A 82 -6.87 -11.57 -2.81
CA ASN A 82 -7.86 -11.42 -1.74
C ASN A 82 -8.61 -12.73 -1.45
N ALA A 83 -8.80 -13.58 -2.46
CA ALA A 83 -9.38 -14.91 -2.27
C ALA A 83 -8.45 -15.83 -1.46
N GLN A 84 -7.13 -15.63 -1.56
CA GLN A 84 -6.10 -16.41 -0.85
C GLN A 84 -5.07 -15.47 -0.19
N PRO A 85 -5.46 -14.77 0.89
CA PRO A 85 -4.64 -13.70 1.44
C PRO A 85 -3.37 -14.26 2.10
N THR A 86 -2.22 -13.85 1.59
CA THR A 86 -0.93 -14.09 2.26
C THR A 86 -0.59 -12.90 3.16
N ARG A 87 -0.32 -13.20 4.43
CA ARG A 87 0.11 -12.20 5.42
C ARG A 87 1.55 -11.77 5.14
N TYR A 88 1.81 -10.47 5.13
CA TYR A 88 3.17 -9.95 5.19
C TYR A 88 3.70 -10.06 6.62
N VAL A 89 4.89 -10.67 6.76
CA VAL A 89 5.59 -10.82 8.03
C VAL A 89 6.88 -10.01 7.96
N TRP A 90 7.07 -9.14 8.95
CA TRP A 90 8.36 -8.50 9.20
C TRP A 90 9.30 -9.55 9.77
N ASN A 91 10.43 -9.73 9.10
CA ASN A 91 11.52 -10.54 9.63
C ASN A 91 12.58 -9.57 10.14
N ALA A 92 13.05 -9.79 11.37
CA ALA A 92 14.17 -9.08 11.98
C ALA A 92 15.49 -9.72 11.54
#